data_AF-A0A2X3JKK2-F1
#
_entry.id   AF-A0A2X3JKK2-F1
#
_cell.length_a   1.000
_cell.length_b   1.000
_cell.length_c   1.000
_cell.angle_alpha   90.00
_cell.angle_beta   90.00
_cell.angle_gamma   90.00
#
_symmetry.space_group_name_H-M   'P 1'
#
loop_
_entity.id
_entity.type
_entity.pdbx_description
1 polymer ?
#
loop_
_entity_poly.entity_id
_entity_poly.type
_entity_poly.pdbx_seq_one_letter_code
_entity_poly.pdbx_strand_id
1 'polypeptide(L)'
;MGCTEQNYCAADLADYVLGCVQHYVFAVASIDAAGNITDLRPKGTLNDQAASDALKKHEQSRNHPDASTSEKGFVRLSSETNSDSEAMAVTPKALKAVNGECKWPRSGITKSERPCPEWRYQCHFTGYF
;
A
#
# COMPACT_ATOMS: atom_id res chain seq x y z
N MET A 1 37.08 -49.36 4.38
CA MET A 1 37.67 -48.30 5.22
C MET A 1 36.57 -47.84 6.17
N GLY A 2 36.73 -48.11 7.46
CA GLY A 2 35.64 -48.11 8.45
C GLY A 2 35.18 -46.71 8.86
N CYS A 3 33.88 -46.57 9.11
CA CYS A 3 33.34 -45.40 9.83
C CYS A 3 33.78 -45.54 11.30
N THR A 4 34.80 -44.78 11.69
CA THR A 4 35.23 -44.69 13.09
C THR A 4 34.24 -43.84 13.87
N GLU A 5 33.70 -44.37 14.97
CA GLU A 5 32.91 -43.61 15.94
C GLU A 5 33.81 -42.56 16.62
N GLN A 6 33.72 -41.32 16.17
CA GLN A 6 34.34 -40.19 16.84
C GLN A 6 33.24 -39.29 17.40
N ASN A 7 33.00 -39.37 18.70
CA ASN A 7 32.17 -38.39 19.42
C ASN A 7 32.92 -37.05 19.46
N TYR A 8 32.74 -36.23 18.42
CA TYR A 8 33.16 -34.83 18.45
C TYR A 8 32.03 -34.00 19.04
N CYS A 9 32.30 -33.37 20.19
CA CYS A 9 31.54 -32.20 20.61
C CYS A 9 31.87 -31.10 19.59
N ALA A 10 30.89 -30.67 18.78
CA ALA A 10 31.07 -29.68 17.73
C ALA A 10 31.65 -28.37 18.31
N ALA A 11 32.96 -28.20 18.19
CA ALA A 11 33.66 -26.98 18.55
C ALA A 11 33.59 -25.94 17.41
N ASP A 12 33.24 -26.39 16.21
CA ASP A 12 33.02 -25.60 15.01
C ASP A 12 31.54 -25.59 14.63
N LEU A 13 31.05 -24.43 14.19
CA LEU A 13 29.71 -24.25 13.64
C LEU A 13 29.67 -24.77 12.19
N ALA A 14 30.12 -26.01 11.98
CA ALA A 14 30.28 -26.63 10.67
C ALA A 14 29.52 -27.96 10.58
N ASP A 15 29.05 -28.28 9.37
CA ASP A 15 28.44 -29.57 9.06
C ASP A 15 29.45 -30.71 9.23
N TYR A 16 29.03 -31.83 9.82
CA TYR A 16 29.91 -32.95 10.13
C TYR A 16 29.27 -34.30 9.79
N VAL A 17 30.10 -35.33 9.61
CA VAL A 17 29.65 -36.70 9.31
C VAL A 17 29.98 -37.59 10.49
N LEU A 18 28.95 -38.22 11.08
CA LEU A 18 29.08 -39.14 12.20
C LEU A 18 28.32 -40.43 11.90
N GLY A 19 28.94 -41.58 12.10
CA GLY A 19 28.27 -42.88 11.85
C GLY A 19 27.76 -43.03 10.41
N CYS A 20 28.45 -42.41 9.45
CA CYS A 20 28.05 -42.32 8.05
C CYS A 20 26.67 -41.62 7.80
N VAL A 21 26.16 -40.87 8.79
CA VAL A 21 25.01 -39.96 8.65
C VAL A 21 25.55 -38.53 8.56
N GLN A 22 25.05 -37.76 7.59
CA GLN A 22 25.37 -36.34 7.47
C GLN A 22 24.57 -35.57 8.53
N HIS A 23 25.27 -34.86 9.42
CA HIS A 23 24.69 -33.91 10.36
C HIS A 23 24.84 -32.50 9.79
N TYR A 24 23.75 -31.73 9.79
CA TYR A 24 23.72 -30.33 9.38
C TYR A 24 23.56 -29.45 10.62
N VAL A 25 24.46 -28.47 10.80
CA VAL A 25 24.44 -27.57 11.96
C VAL A 25 23.91 -26.21 11.51
N PHE A 26 22.77 -25.78 12.06
CA PHE A 26 22.21 -24.45 11.82
C PHE A 26 22.31 -23.59 13.08
N ALA A 27 22.67 -22.31 12.91
CA ALA A 27 22.69 -21.36 14.03
C ALA A 27 21.25 -21.12 14.52
N VAL A 28 20.96 -21.47 15.77
CA VAL A 28 19.63 -21.31 16.39
C VAL A 28 19.43 -19.89 16.93
N ALA A 29 20.50 -19.28 17.43
CA ALA A 29 20.48 -17.92 17.97
C ALA A 29 21.88 -17.30 17.86
N SER A 30 21.94 -15.97 17.78
CA SER A 30 23.15 -15.19 18.02
C SER A 30 23.07 -14.51 19.39
N ILE A 31 24.22 -14.31 20.03
CA ILE A 31 24.36 -13.53 21.26
C ILE A 31 25.32 -12.40 20.95
N ASP A 32 24.89 -11.15 21.13
CA ASP A 32 25.77 -9.99 20.93
C ASP A 32 26.71 -9.77 22.14
N ALA A 33 27.67 -8.85 22.00
CA ALA A 33 28.63 -8.53 23.06
C ALA A 33 27.98 -7.93 24.32
N ALA A 34 26.72 -7.48 24.25
CA ALA A 34 25.94 -6.98 25.37
C ALA A 34 25.11 -8.09 26.04
N GLY A 35 25.12 -9.31 25.51
CA GLY A 35 24.37 -10.45 26.02
C GLY A 35 22.93 -10.55 25.50
N ASN A 36 22.54 -9.79 24.48
CA ASN A 36 21.22 -9.90 23.89
C ASN A 36 21.13 -11.12 22.98
N ILE A 37 20.12 -11.96 23.21
CA ILE A 37 19.87 -13.19 22.44
C ILE A 37 18.92 -12.87 21.28
N THR A 38 19.36 -13.11 20.05
CA THR A 38 18.53 -13.01 18.83
C THR A 38 18.26 -14.41 18.28
N ASP A 39 17.00 -14.84 18.26
CA ASP A 39 16.59 -16.13 17.68
C ASP A 39 16.68 -16.07 16.14
N LEU A 40 17.56 -16.90 15.58
CA LEU A 40 17.87 -16.97 14.15
C LEU A 40 17.09 -18.06 13.42
N ARG A 41 16.25 -18.82 14.14
CA ARG A 41 15.37 -19.80 13.48
C ARG A 41 14.39 -19.06 12.57
N PRO A 42 14.18 -19.55 11.33
CA PRO A 42 13.09 -19.07 10.48
C PRO A 42 11.78 -19.07 11.27
N LYS A 43 11.13 -17.91 11.37
CA LYS A 43 9.95 -17.73 12.21
C LYS A 43 8.74 -18.30 11.48
N GLY A 44 8.08 -19.30 12.07
CA GLY A 44 6.88 -19.92 11.50
C GLY A 44 7.19 -20.99 10.45
N THR A 45 6.18 -21.38 9.68
CA THR A 45 6.38 -22.30 8.55
C THR A 45 7.05 -21.55 7.39
N LEU A 46 7.71 -22.28 6.47
CA LEU A 46 8.35 -21.65 5.29
C LEU A 46 7.37 -20.77 4.50
N ASN A 47 6.09 -21.15 4.48
CA ASN A 47 5.04 -20.39 3.82
C ASN A 47 4.73 -19.06 4.53
N ASP A 48 4.74 -19.06 5.86
CA ASP A 48 4.48 -17.84 6.65
C ASP A 48 5.63 -16.84 6.52
N GLN A 49 6.87 -17.33 6.48
CA GLN A 49 8.05 -16.51 6.25
C GLN A 49 8.00 -15.85 4.87
N ALA A 50 7.71 -16.63 3.82
CA ALA A 50 7.56 -16.11 2.47
C ALA A 50 6.43 -15.09 2.35
N ALA A 51 5.29 -15.33 3.02
CA ALA A 51 4.18 -14.39 3.07
C ALA A 51 4.56 -13.09 3.80
N SER A 52 5.24 -13.19 4.94
CA SER A 52 5.69 -12.02 5.71
C SER A 52 6.69 -11.17 4.93
N ASP A 53 7.65 -11.79 4.25
CA ASP A 53 8.63 -11.08 3.44
C ASP A 53 8.01 -10.45 2.20
N ALA A 54 7.06 -11.14 1.56
CA ALA A 54 6.28 -10.59 0.45
C ALA A 54 5.45 -9.37 0.89
N LEU A 55 4.83 -9.43 2.07
CA LEU A 55 4.06 -8.31 2.64
C LEU A 55 4.97 -7.12 2.98
N LYS A 56 6.10 -7.33 3.65
CA LYS A 56 7.07 -6.27 3.94
C LYS A 56 7.59 -5.61 2.66
N LYS A 57 7.89 -6.42 1.64
CA LYS A 57 8.32 -5.91 0.33
C LYS A 57 7.21 -5.12 -0.36
N HIS A 58 5.96 -5.57 -0.28
CA HIS A 58 4.81 -4.86 -0.83
C HIS A 58 4.61 -3.49 -0.16
N GLU A 59 4.68 -3.45 1.16
CA GLU A 59 4.55 -2.23 1.97
C GLU A 59 5.62 -1.20 1.59
N GLN A 60 6.89 -1.62 1.49
CA GLN A 60 8.01 -0.74 1.12
C GLN A 60 7.97 -0.30 -0.34
N SER A 61 7.49 -1.15 -1.26
CA SER A 61 7.45 -0.87 -2.70
C SER A 61 6.48 0.26 -3.06
N ARG A 62 5.36 0.35 -2.33
CA ARG A 62 4.25 1.21 -2.74
C ARG A 62 4.21 2.56 -2.06
N ASN A 63 4.92 2.75 -0.92
CA ASN A 63 4.97 3.98 -0.09
C ASN A 63 3.70 4.84 -0.23
N HIS A 64 2.56 4.21 0.00
CA HIS A 64 1.25 4.56 -0.56
C HIS A 64 0.86 6.04 -0.34
N PRO A 65 1.14 6.95 -1.29
CA PRO A 65 0.80 8.35 -1.13
C PRO A 65 -0.63 8.60 -1.61
N ASP A 66 -1.18 9.73 -1.20
CA ASP A 66 -2.41 10.24 -1.80
C ASP A 66 -2.19 10.55 -3.29
N ALA A 67 -3.21 10.35 -4.12
CA ALA A 67 -3.09 10.64 -5.55
C ALA A 67 -3.12 12.15 -5.80
N SER A 68 -2.43 12.55 -6.86
CA SER A 68 -2.50 13.90 -7.41
C SER A 68 -2.85 13.84 -8.90
N THR A 69 -2.97 15.00 -9.52
CA THR A 69 -3.15 15.09 -10.98
C THR A 69 -1.91 14.65 -11.76
N SER A 70 -0.73 14.70 -11.14
CA SER A 70 0.54 14.31 -11.74
C SER A 70 1.00 12.89 -11.35
N GLU A 71 0.59 12.40 -10.18
CA GLU A 71 1.10 11.16 -9.60
C GLU A 71 -0.02 10.23 -9.14
N LYS A 72 0.19 8.93 -9.31
CA LYS A 72 -0.77 7.91 -8.91
C LYS A 72 -0.72 7.67 -7.40
N GLY A 73 -1.88 7.58 -6.76
CA GLY A 73 -2.00 7.29 -5.33
C GLY A 73 -3.41 6.85 -4.94
N PHE A 74 -3.76 6.97 -3.66
CA PHE A 74 -5.11 6.71 -3.17
C PHE A 74 -5.96 7.98 -3.09
N VAL A 75 -7.27 7.85 -3.29
CA VAL A 75 -8.22 8.97 -3.27
C VAL A 75 -9.47 8.56 -2.50
N ARG A 76 -10.05 9.48 -1.74
CA ARG A 76 -11.35 9.31 -1.10
C ARG A 76 -12.48 9.72 -2.05
N LEU A 77 -13.59 9.00 -2.00
CA LEU A 77 -14.76 9.30 -2.84
C LEU A 77 -15.73 10.23 -2.11
N SER A 78 -16.25 11.25 -2.81
CA SER A 78 -17.29 12.14 -2.31
C SER A 78 -18.60 12.03 -3.11
N SER A 79 -19.72 12.19 -2.42
CA SER A 79 -21.07 12.27 -3.01
C SER A 79 -21.69 13.66 -2.93
N GLU A 80 -20.93 14.66 -2.49
CA GLU A 80 -21.33 16.07 -2.50
C GLU A 80 -21.46 16.59 -3.94
N THR A 81 -22.44 17.47 -4.18
CA THR A 81 -22.72 18.04 -5.51
C THR A 81 -22.15 19.46 -5.68
N ASN A 82 -21.59 20.03 -4.63
CA ASN A 82 -21.08 21.40 -4.54
C ASN A 82 -19.69 21.48 -3.87
N SER A 83 -18.86 20.45 -4.06
CA SER A 83 -17.52 20.37 -3.43
C SER A 83 -16.45 20.89 -4.38
N ASP A 84 -15.58 21.79 -3.90
CA ASP A 84 -14.43 22.34 -4.64
C ASP A 84 -13.12 21.59 -4.34
N SER A 85 -13.21 20.40 -3.73
CA SER A 85 -12.04 19.63 -3.30
C SER A 85 -11.32 18.95 -4.48
N GLU A 86 -10.05 19.28 -4.67
CA GLU A 86 -9.17 18.61 -5.66
C GLU A 86 -8.57 17.29 -5.14
N ALA A 87 -8.73 16.99 -3.85
CA ALA A 87 -8.17 15.79 -3.21
C ALA A 87 -9.13 14.59 -3.19
N MET A 88 -10.38 14.77 -3.64
CA MET A 88 -11.42 13.74 -3.61
C MET A 88 -11.96 13.48 -5.01
N ALA A 89 -12.28 12.23 -5.31
CA ALA A 89 -12.90 11.86 -6.57
C ALA A 89 -14.44 11.85 -6.44
N VAL A 90 -15.10 12.33 -7.49
CA VAL A 90 -16.57 12.32 -7.60
C VAL A 90 -17.09 10.90 -7.78
N THR A 91 -18.18 10.56 -7.08
CA THR A 91 -18.94 9.32 -7.32
C THR A 91 -19.93 9.46 -8.49
N PRO A 92 -20.30 8.36 -9.17
CA PRO A 92 -21.35 8.39 -10.20
C PRO A 92 -22.70 8.95 -9.72
N LYS A 93 -23.01 8.80 -8.42
CA LYS A 93 -24.21 9.37 -7.79
C LYS A 93 -24.19 10.90 -7.82
N ALA A 94 -23.10 11.52 -7.36
CA ALA A 94 -22.92 12.97 -7.41
C ALA A 94 -22.91 13.48 -8.85
N LEU A 95 -22.19 12.80 -9.75
CA LEU A 95 -22.13 13.18 -11.16
C LEU A 95 -23.52 13.16 -11.82
N LYS A 96 -24.34 12.14 -11.53
CA LYS A 96 -25.70 12.05 -12.04
C LYS A 96 -26.64 13.09 -11.43
N ALA A 97 -26.46 13.45 -10.16
CA ALA A 97 -27.23 14.54 -9.56
C ALA A 97 -26.90 15.88 -10.24
N VAL A 98 -25.62 16.22 -10.38
CA VAL A 98 -25.18 17.44 -11.08
C VAL A 98 -25.66 17.46 -12.54
N ASN A 99 -25.51 16.34 -13.27
CA ASN A 99 -25.92 16.25 -14.68
C ASN A 99 -27.44 16.14 -14.87
N GLY A 100 -28.16 15.59 -13.88
CA GLY A 100 -29.62 15.45 -13.90
C GLY A 100 -30.34 16.73 -13.46
N GLU A 101 -29.71 17.54 -12.62
CA GLU A 101 -30.16 18.87 -12.24
C GLU A 101 -30.06 19.87 -13.38
N CYS A 102 -29.02 19.76 -14.24
CA CYS A 102 -28.95 20.59 -15.44
C CYS A 102 -29.87 20.03 -16.54
N LYS A 103 -31.17 20.27 -16.36
CA LYS A 103 -32.21 19.98 -17.35
C LYS A 103 -32.10 20.99 -18.48
N TRP A 104 -31.24 20.71 -19.45
CA TRP A 104 -31.27 21.42 -20.72
C TRP A 104 -32.63 21.18 -21.40
N PRO A 105 -33.40 22.23 -21.69
CA PRO A 105 -34.60 22.12 -22.49
C PRO A 105 -34.19 21.70 -23.90
N ARG A 106 -34.64 20.51 -24.31
CA ARG A 106 -34.26 19.86 -25.58
C ARG A 106 -34.96 20.47 -26.81
N SER A 107 -35.37 21.73 -26.76
CA SER A 107 -35.63 22.59 -27.91
C SER A 107 -36.00 24.00 -27.47
N GLY A 108 -35.47 25.02 -28.16
CA GLY A 108 -36.09 26.35 -28.26
C GLY A 108 -35.70 27.46 -27.29
N ILE A 109 -34.79 27.26 -26.33
CA ILE A 109 -34.46 28.33 -25.35
C ILE A 109 -33.32 29.24 -25.86
N THR A 110 -33.61 30.54 -25.95
CA THR A 110 -32.60 31.58 -26.20
C THR A 110 -31.70 31.77 -24.96
N LYS A 111 -30.43 32.15 -25.15
CA LYS A 111 -29.36 32.09 -24.12
C LYS A 111 -29.68 32.80 -22.78
N SER A 112 -30.70 33.64 -22.72
CA SER A 112 -31.12 34.43 -21.56
C SER A 112 -31.97 33.69 -20.50
N GLU A 113 -32.51 32.51 -20.80
CA GLU A 113 -33.48 31.82 -19.91
C GLU A 113 -33.06 30.38 -19.57
N ARG A 114 -31.77 30.16 -19.28
CA ARG A 114 -31.25 28.83 -18.94
C ARG A 114 -31.61 28.42 -17.51
N PRO A 115 -32.33 27.30 -17.30
CA PRO A 115 -32.65 26.80 -15.96
C PRO A 115 -31.57 25.82 -15.49
N CYS A 116 -30.43 26.33 -15.04
CA CYS A 116 -29.58 25.63 -14.09
C CYS A 116 -29.39 26.60 -12.90
N PRO A 117 -29.43 26.12 -11.64
CA PRO A 117 -29.48 26.99 -10.46
C PRO A 117 -28.29 27.96 -10.46
N GLU A 118 -28.56 29.19 -10.02
CA GLU A 118 -27.61 30.29 -9.93
C GLU A 118 -26.32 29.85 -9.22
N TRP A 119 -25.28 29.53 -9.99
CA TRP A 119 -23.89 29.70 -9.57
C TRP A 119 -23.40 31.13 -9.89
N ARG A 120 -24.33 32.11 -9.98
CA ARG A 120 -23.96 33.50 -9.75
C ARG A 120 -23.69 33.64 -8.26
N TYR A 121 -22.63 34.37 -7.92
CA TYR A 121 -21.99 34.47 -6.60
C TYR A 121 -21.13 33.21 -6.31
N GLN A 122 -19.83 33.16 -6.60
CA GLN A 122 -18.80 34.11 -6.17
C GLN A 122 -17.54 34.01 -7.05
N CYS A 123 -17.45 34.83 -8.09
CA CYS A 123 -16.18 35.40 -8.52
C CYS A 123 -16.46 36.89 -8.75
N HIS A 124 -16.33 37.68 -7.69
CA HIS A 124 -16.37 39.14 -7.77
C HIS A 124 -15.04 39.60 -8.40
N PHE A 125 -14.93 39.53 -9.73
CA PHE A 125 -13.92 40.29 -10.45
C PHE A 125 -14.37 41.75 -10.45
N THR A 126 -13.97 42.52 -9.43
CA THR A 126 -13.91 43.97 -9.53
C THR A 126 -12.91 44.30 -10.63
N GLY A 127 -13.41 44.47 -11.85
CA GLY A 127 -12.67 45.11 -12.94
C GLY A 127 -12.59 46.60 -12.67
N TYR A 128 -11.42 47.05 -12.20
CA TYR A 128 -10.86 48.34 -12.61
C TYR A 128 -9.81 48.02 -13.66
N PHE A 129 -10.09 48.38 -14.91
CA PHE A 129 -9.22 49.01 -15.91
C PHE A 129 -10.00 49.12 -17.23
#